data_AF-A0A6A6ACJ0-F1
#
_entry.id   AF-A0A6A6ACJ0-F1
#
_cell.length_a   1.000
_cell.length_b   1.000
_cell.length_c   1.000
_cell.angle_alpha   90.00
_cell.angle_beta   90.00
_cell.angle_gamma   90.00
#
_symmetry.space_group_name_H-M   'P 1'
#
loop_
_entity.id
_entity.type
_entity.pdbx_description
1 polymer ?
#
loop_
_entity_poly.entity_id
_entity_poly.type
_entity_poly.pdbx_seq_one_letter_code
_entity_poly.pdbx_strand_id
1 'polypeptide(L)'
;MAHGLCRSVRTEDPSMKLTTLDIEDPTNDHAVPSVGLLLRNMQDISSIKGFEGEYVDRGGVLHISRTLGDDEVNAAEHAKTSGGIPVDLRLHEAQTTVRMIAERVGQIDSLHHVEVDSKELPLASNKVK
;
A
#
# COMPACT_ATOMS: atom_id res chain seq x y z
N MET A 1 14.72 -14.50 0.42
CA MET A 1 14.57 -15.13 1.77
C MET A 1 15.45 -14.47 2.83
N ALA A 2 16.72 -14.17 2.57
CA ALA A 2 17.64 -13.56 3.54
C ALA A 2 17.09 -12.28 4.23
N HIS A 3 16.51 -11.35 3.47
CA HIS A 3 15.96 -10.09 4.00
C HIS A 3 14.92 -10.29 5.12
N GLY A 4 13.93 -11.17 4.90
CA GLY A 4 12.87 -11.41 5.87
C GLY A 4 13.40 -12.00 7.19
N LEU A 5 14.30 -12.97 7.10
CA LEU A 5 14.95 -13.54 8.29
C LEU A 5 15.74 -12.46 9.04
N CYS A 6 16.58 -11.70 8.34
CA CYS A 6 17.38 -10.64 8.95
C CYS A 6 16.51 -9.58 9.64
N ARG A 7 15.35 -9.26 9.05
CA ARG A 7 14.35 -8.36 9.63
C ARG A 7 13.76 -8.90 10.92
N SER A 8 13.41 -10.19 10.96
CA SER A 8 12.92 -10.82 12.19
C SER A 8 13.97 -10.76 13.30
N VAL A 9 15.22 -11.17 13.01
CA VAL A 9 16.26 -11.18 14.05
C VAL A 9 16.58 -9.77 14.55
N ARG A 10 16.61 -8.75 13.68
CA ARG A 10 16.77 -7.34 14.13
C ARG A 10 15.62 -6.83 14.99
N THR A 11 14.40 -7.29 14.71
CA THR A 11 13.22 -6.92 15.51
C THR A 11 13.26 -7.61 16.88
N GLU A 12 13.75 -8.85 16.93
CA GLU A 12 13.90 -9.62 18.17
C GLU A 12 15.05 -9.11 19.05
N ASP A 13 16.19 -8.77 18.46
CA ASP A 13 17.36 -8.22 19.14
C ASP A 13 17.84 -6.92 18.46
N PRO A 14 17.40 -5.75 18.95
CA PRO A 14 17.82 -4.45 18.42
C PRO A 14 19.31 -4.13 18.63
N SER A 15 20.02 -4.86 19.49
CA SER A 15 21.45 -4.67 19.69
C SER A 15 22.28 -5.26 18.55
N MET A 16 21.69 -6.20 17.79
CA MET A 16 22.35 -6.89 16.70
C MET A 16 22.34 -6.04 15.41
N LYS A 17 23.53 -5.61 14.99
CA LYS A 17 23.72 -4.77 13.79
C LYS A 17 23.88 -5.61 12.52
N LEU A 18 22.80 -6.24 12.09
CA LEU A 18 22.78 -7.05 10.87
C LEU A 18 22.36 -6.21 9.65
N THR A 19 23.20 -6.16 8.62
CA THR A 19 22.90 -5.43 7.39
C THR A 19 22.89 -6.34 6.17
N THR A 20 21.91 -6.16 5.30
CA THR A 20 21.81 -6.87 4.02
C THR A 20 21.97 -5.90 2.86
N LEU A 21 22.70 -6.32 1.83
CA LEU A 21 22.83 -5.61 0.56
C LEU A 21 22.39 -6.55 -0.55
N ASP A 22 21.36 -6.15 -1.29
CA ASP A 22 20.94 -6.81 -2.53
C ASP A 22 21.66 -6.15 -3.71
N ILE A 23 22.39 -6.91 -4.51
CA ILE A 23 23.13 -6.40 -5.68
C ILE A 23 22.41 -6.87 -6.93
N GLU A 24 22.09 -5.95 -7.83
CA GLU A 24 21.38 -6.24 -9.08
C GLU A 24 22.10 -7.26 -9.97
N ASP A 25 23.38 -7.01 -10.23
CA ASP A 25 24.23 -7.90 -11.00
C ASP A 25 25.62 -7.93 -10.35
N PRO A 26 26.05 -9.10 -9.79
CA PRO A 26 27.34 -9.22 -9.14
C PRO A 26 28.53 -9.11 -10.11
N THR A 27 28.29 -9.20 -11.42
CA THR A 27 29.32 -9.08 -12.46
C THR A 27 29.52 -7.65 -12.96
N ASN A 28 28.67 -6.72 -12.53
CA ASN A 28 28.74 -5.32 -12.93
C ASN A 28 29.89 -4.60 -12.21
N ASP A 29 30.52 -3.65 -12.91
CA ASP A 29 31.67 -2.87 -12.43
C ASP A 29 31.35 -2.08 -11.13
N HIS A 30 30.08 -1.82 -10.88
CA HIS A 30 29.62 -1.07 -9.71
C HIS A 30 29.43 -1.91 -8.44
N ALA A 31 29.39 -3.25 -8.51
CA ALA A 31 29.12 -4.11 -7.35
C ALA A 31 30.14 -3.93 -6.20
N VAL A 32 31.43 -3.92 -6.53
CA VAL A 32 32.52 -3.73 -5.54
C VAL A 32 32.51 -2.30 -4.96
N PRO A 33 32.41 -1.23 -5.78
CA PRO A 33 32.18 0.12 -5.30
C PRO A 33 30.98 0.26 -4.35
N SER A 34 29.84 -0.37 -4.66
CA SER A 34 28.63 -0.34 -3.83
C SER A 34 28.86 -0.95 -2.45
N VAL A 35 29.55 -2.10 -2.36
CA VAL A 35 29.97 -2.70 -1.08
C VAL A 35 30.89 -1.76 -0.32
N GLY A 36 31.88 -1.16 -1.00
CA GLY A 36 32.82 -0.22 -0.38
C GLY A 36 32.13 1.03 0.17
N LEU A 37 31.18 1.59 -0.57
CA LEU A 37 30.37 2.73 -0.15
C LEU A 37 29.54 2.39 1.10
N LEU A 38 28.90 1.23 1.10
CA LEU A 38 28.11 0.75 2.24
C LEU A 38 28.98 0.58 3.50
N LEU A 39 30.16 -0.05 3.37
CA LEU A 39 31.07 -0.25 4.50
C LEU A 39 31.58 1.07 5.08
N ARG A 40 31.86 2.08 4.24
CA ARG A 40 32.22 3.43 4.70
C ARG A 40 31.07 4.10 5.43
N ASN A 41 29.87 4.04 4.86
CA ASN A 41 28.67 4.58 5.51
C ASN A 41 28.43 3.94 6.88
N MET A 42 28.69 2.64 7.04
CA MET A 42 28.59 1.93 8.34
C MET A 42 29.62 2.40 9.38
N GLN A 43 30.82 2.77 8.95
CA GLN A 43 31.87 3.28 9.83
C GLN A 43 31.55 4.70 10.31
N ASP A 44 30.85 5.50 9.49
CA ASP A 44 30.41 6.86 9.81
C ASP A 44 29.14 6.93 10.68
N ILE A 45 28.55 5.80 11.08
CA ILE A 45 27.37 5.72 11.99
C ILE A 45 27.79 6.04 13.45
N SER A 46 28.36 7.23 13.64
CA SER A 46 28.36 8.01 14.88
C SER A 46 27.23 9.05 14.88
N SER A 47 26.54 9.25 13.75
CA SER A 47 25.49 10.27 13.61
C SER A 47 24.10 9.67 13.84
N ILE A 48 23.57 9.92 15.05
CA ILE A 48 22.20 10.21 15.55
C ILE A 48 20.93 9.85 14.71
N LYS A 49 20.98 9.60 13.40
CA LYS A 49 19.82 9.29 12.55
C LYS A 49 19.77 7.81 12.13
N GLY A 50 19.26 6.96 13.02
CA GLY A 50 18.71 5.64 12.67
C GLY A 50 19.70 4.61 12.10
N PHE A 51 19.61 3.36 12.55
CA PHE A 51 20.31 2.26 11.90
C PHE A 51 19.50 1.77 10.69
N GLU A 52 20.12 1.73 9.52
CA GLU A 52 19.52 1.17 8.31
C GLU A 52 20.11 -0.21 8.07
N GLY A 53 19.24 -1.23 8.04
CA GLY A 53 19.66 -2.64 7.96
C GLY A 53 19.42 -3.32 6.62
N GLU A 54 18.82 -2.63 5.64
CA GLU A 54 18.46 -3.19 4.34
C GLU A 54 18.79 -2.19 3.22
N TYR A 55 19.66 -2.60 2.30
CA TYR A 55 20.09 -1.81 1.16
C TYR A 55 19.92 -2.60 -0.13
N VAL A 56 19.68 -1.89 -1.22
CA VAL A 56 19.61 -2.46 -2.57
C VAL A 56 20.45 -1.59 -3.50
N ASP A 57 21.35 -2.20 -4.26
CA ASP A 57 22.10 -1.56 -5.34
C ASP A 57 21.36 -1.75 -6.67
N ARG A 58 21.06 -0.64 -7.36
CA ARG A 58 20.52 -0.62 -8.73
C ARG A 58 21.31 0.39 -9.55
N GLY A 59 21.95 -0.07 -10.63
CA GLY A 59 22.77 0.82 -11.47
C GLY A 59 23.88 1.58 -10.73
N GLY A 60 24.44 1.04 -9.64
CA GLY A 60 25.49 1.68 -8.85
C GLY A 60 24.99 2.72 -7.83
N VAL A 61 23.69 2.77 -7.58
CA VAL A 61 23.05 3.64 -6.58
C VAL A 61 22.51 2.79 -5.44
N LEU A 62 22.90 3.13 -4.20
CA LEU A 62 22.36 2.49 -3.01
C LEU A 62 20.98 3.08 -2.65
N HIS A 63 19.98 2.21 -2.62
CA HIS A 63 18.62 2.51 -2.22
C HIS A 63 18.30 1.90 -0.85
N ILE A 64 17.40 2.54 -0.12
CA ILE A 64 16.85 2.06 1.15
C ILE A 64 15.35 1.95 1.00
N SER A 65 14.79 0.80 1.37
CA SER A 65 13.36 0.54 1.27
C SER A 65 12.58 1.30 2.34
N ARG A 66 11.51 1.97 1.92
CA ARG A 66 10.53 2.63 2.80
C ARG A 66 9.12 2.23 2.36
N THR A 67 8.25 2.00 3.33
CA THR A 67 6.83 1.81 3.07
C THR A 67 6.16 3.18 2.98
N LEU A 68 5.53 3.46 1.85
CA LEU A 68 4.66 4.61 1.67
C LEU A 68 3.21 4.13 1.74
N GLY A 69 2.33 4.99 2.27
CA GLY A 69 0.89 4.74 2.21
C GLY A 69 0.43 4.77 0.75
N ASP A 70 -0.48 3.87 0.40
CA ASP A 70 -1.16 3.89 -0.89
C ASP A 70 -2.51 4.60 -0.71
N ASP A 71 -2.61 5.81 -1.24
CA ASP A 71 -3.79 6.67 -1.05
C ASP A 71 -5.04 6.06 -1.69
N GLU A 72 -4.91 5.34 -2.81
CA GLU A 72 -6.04 4.71 -3.50
C GLU A 72 -6.58 3.53 -2.70
N VAL A 73 -5.68 2.66 -2.20
CA VAL A 73 -6.05 1.53 -1.35
C VAL A 73 -6.64 2.03 -0.03
N ASN A 74 -6.01 3.04 0.59
CA ASN A 74 -6.49 3.62 1.83
C ASN A 74 -7.87 4.28 1.65
N ALA A 75 -8.10 5.00 0.54
CA ALA A 75 -9.39 5.58 0.22
C ALA A 75 -10.45 4.51 -0.03
N ALA A 76 -10.11 3.41 -0.71
CA ALA A 76 -11.02 2.30 -0.95
C ALA A 76 -11.43 1.58 0.35
N GLU A 77 -10.48 1.33 1.26
CA GLU A 77 -10.77 0.76 2.58
C GLU A 77 -11.59 1.74 3.44
N HIS A 78 -11.27 3.04 3.38
CA HIS A 78 -12.05 4.05 4.06
C HIS A 78 -13.49 4.07 3.56
N ALA A 79 -13.69 4.07 2.23
CA ALA A 79 -15.02 4.11 1.61
C ALA A 79 -15.92 2.93 2.05
N LYS A 80 -15.36 1.75 2.35
CA LYS A 80 -16.14 0.62 2.89
C LYS A 80 -16.77 0.92 4.25
N THR A 81 -16.15 1.77 5.04
CA THR A 81 -16.62 2.13 6.40
C THR A 81 -17.23 3.52 6.48
N SER A 82 -16.75 4.48 5.69
CA SER A 82 -17.23 5.86 5.66
C SER A 82 -18.34 6.11 4.65
N GLY A 83 -18.55 5.18 3.70
CA GLY A 83 -19.28 5.48 2.48
C GLY A 83 -18.38 6.13 1.44
N GLY A 84 -18.78 6.06 0.16
CA GLY A 84 -18.09 6.73 -0.93
C GLY A 84 -18.24 8.26 -0.84
N ILE A 85 -17.38 9.01 -1.52
CA ILE A 85 -17.54 10.47 -1.61
C ILE A 85 -18.78 10.76 -2.46
N PRO A 86 -19.77 11.51 -1.95
CA PRO A 86 -20.95 11.87 -2.73
C PRO A 86 -20.57 12.70 -3.96
N VAL A 87 -21.22 12.42 -5.08
CA VAL A 87 -21.04 13.17 -6.33
C VAL A 87 -22.34 13.89 -6.65
N ASP A 88 -22.24 15.18 -6.98
CA ASP A 88 -23.38 15.94 -7.48
C ASP A 88 -23.70 15.50 -8.91
N LEU A 89 -24.84 14.84 -9.07
CA LEU A 89 -25.36 14.37 -10.36
C LEU A 89 -26.85 14.64 -10.43
N ARG A 90 -27.35 15.14 -11.57
CA ARG A 90 -28.80 15.25 -11.76
C ARG A 90 -29.38 13.86 -12.01
N LEU A 91 -30.50 13.55 -11.38
CA LEU A 91 -31.12 12.22 -11.48
C LEU A 91 -31.40 11.75 -12.91
N HIS A 92 -31.64 12.67 -13.86
CA HIS A 92 -31.89 12.33 -15.27
C HIS A 92 -30.61 12.11 -16.09
N GLU A 93 -29.44 12.42 -15.53
CA GLU A 93 -28.13 12.21 -16.15
C GLU A 93 -27.53 10.84 -15.75
N ALA A 94 -28.12 10.16 -14.75
CA ALA A 94 -27.73 8.83 -14.31
C ALA A 94 -27.89 7.80 -15.43
N GLN A 95 -26.90 6.91 -15.58
CA GLN A 95 -26.91 5.91 -16.65
C GLN A 95 -27.85 4.76 -16.34
N THR A 96 -28.10 4.49 -15.06
CA THR A 96 -28.96 3.42 -14.59
C THR A 96 -30.01 3.91 -13.59
N THR A 97 -30.77 2.98 -13.01
CA THR A 97 -31.80 3.34 -12.03
C THR A 97 -31.16 3.80 -10.72
N VAL A 98 -31.48 5.02 -10.32
CA VAL A 98 -31.08 5.57 -9.02
C VAL A 98 -32.04 5.09 -7.94
N ARG A 99 -31.51 4.57 -6.84
CA ARG A 99 -32.29 4.16 -5.66
C ARG A 99 -31.72 4.81 -4.41
N MET A 100 -32.59 5.06 -3.44
CA MET A 100 -32.17 5.46 -2.11
C MET A 100 -31.76 4.22 -1.32
N ILE A 101 -30.53 4.21 -0.82
CA ILE A 101 -29.98 3.12 0.00
C ILE A 101 -29.35 3.69 1.27
N ALA A 102 -29.38 2.91 2.36
CA ALA A 102 -28.58 3.19 3.54
C ALA A 102 -27.24 2.50 3.37
N GLU A 103 -26.16 3.24 3.10
CA GLU A 103 -24.82 2.65 3.01
C GLU A 103 -24.39 2.04 4.36
N ARG A 104 -24.86 2.62 5.48
CA ARG A 104 -24.52 2.19 6.83
C ARG A 104 -25.77 2.10 7.71
N VAL A 105 -26.21 0.88 7.97
CA VAL A 105 -27.40 0.63 8.80
C VAL A 105 -27.19 1.21 10.21
N GLY A 106 -28.18 1.98 10.69
CA GLY A 106 -28.16 2.62 12.01
C GLY A 106 -27.67 4.07 12.01
N GLN A 107 -27.21 4.61 10.88
CA GLN A 107 -26.91 6.03 10.72
C GLN A 107 -27.82 6.65 9.65
N ILE A 108 -28.68 7.59 10.05
CA ILE A 108 -29.60 8.28 9.12
C ILE A 108 -28.81 9.07 8.06
N ASP A 109 -27.67 9.64 8.44
CA ASP A 109 -26.78 10.38 7.52
C ASP A 109 -26.09 9.48 6.47
N SER A 110 -26.36 8.17 6.49
CA SER A 110 -25.89 7.24 5.46
C SER A 110 -26.88 6.99 4.34
N LEU A 111 -28.07 7.63 4.39
CA LEU A 111 -29.06 7.54 3.34
C LEU A 111 -28.58 8.33 2.12
N HIS A 112 -28.24 7.62 1.04
CA HIS A 112 -27.75 8.22 -0.20
C HIS A 112 -28.52 7.72 -1.41
N HIS A 113 -28.56 8.54 -2.46
CA HIS A 113 -29.02 8.14 -3.78
C HIS A 113 -27.85 7.52 -4.54
N VAL A 114 -27.99 6.26 -4.97
CA VAL A 114 -26.93 5.50 -5.63
C VAL A 114 -27.47 4.85 -6.91
N GLU A 115 -26.66 4.89 -7.97
CA GLU A 115 -26.90 4.16 -9.21
C GLU A 115 -26.74 2.66 -8.98
N VAL A 116 -27.76 1.89 -9.36
CA VAL A 116 -27.73 0.43 -9.24
C VAL A 116 -27.41 -0.18 -10.59
N ASP A 117 -26.59 -1.23 -10.63
CA ASP A 117 -26.20 -1.88 -11.89
C ASP A 117 -27.43 -2.24 -12.74
N SER A 118 -27.32 -1.99 -14.04
CA SER A 118 -28.33 -2.33 -15.06
C SER A 118 -28.55 -3.84 -15.21
N LYS A 119 -27.62 -4.67 -14.76
CA LYS A 119 -27.80 -6.12 -14.71
C LYS A 119 -28.78 -6.49 -13.61
N GLU A 120 -30.01 -6.77 -14.03
CA GLU A 120 -31.00 -7.41 -13.16
C GLU A 120 -30.46 -8.75 -12.66
N LEU A 121 -30.39 -8.91 -11.35
CA LEU A 121 -30.20 -10.22 -10.73
C LEU A 121 -31.38 -11.12 -11.13
N PRO A 122 -31.15 -12.37 -11.57
CA PRO A 122 -32.22 -13.25 -11.99
C PRO A 122 -33.23 -13.41 -10.87
N LEU A 123 -34.49 -13.02 -11.13
CA LEU A 123 -35.59 -13.23 -10.21
C LEU A 123 -35.97 -14.71 -10.18
N ALA A 124 -36.33 -15.22 -9.01
CA ALA A 124 -36.93 -16.54 -8.89
C ALA A 124 -38.27 -16.57 -9.65
N SER A 125 -38.64 -17.75 -10.19
CA SER A 125 -39.79 -17.97 -11.09
C SER A 125 -41.14 -17.48 -10.57
N ASN A 126 -41.25 -17.19 -9.27
CA ASN A 126 -42.48 -16.77 -8.59
C ASN A 126 -42.44 -15.32 -8.06
N LYS A 127 -41.58 -14.45 -8.58
CA LYS A 127 -41.55 -13.02 -8.20
C LYS A 127 -41.83 -12.12 -9.39
N VAL A 128 -42.68 -11.12 -9.17
CA VAL A 128 -42.97 -10.05 -10.13
C VAL A 128 -42.23 -8.79 -9.69
N LYS A 129 -41.77 -8.03 -10.67
CA LYS A 129 -41.01 -6.79 -10.49
C LYS A 129 -41.84 -5.70 -9.80
#